data_AF-A0AA40RUR2-F1
#
_entry.id   AF-A0AA40RUR2-F1
#
_cell.length_a   1.000
_cell.length_b   1.000
_cell.length_c   1.000
_cell.angle_alpha   90.00
_cell.angle_beta   90.00
_cell.angle_gamma   90.00
#
_symmetry.space_group_name_H-M   'P 1'
#
loop_
_entity.id
_entity.type
_entity.pdbx_description
1 polymer ?
#
loop_
_entity_poly.entity_id
_entity_poly.type
_entity_poly.pdbx_seq_one_letter_code
_entity_poly.pdbx_strand_id
1 'polypeptide(L)'
;MSITRTIEIQRSLQLDDKTMVILRNFDIDWNCGTRFILALIKSGVTGQPVANALSEALFEYKIMCQLGVSDYERLYHLFYQLFAKLKSQGVSVTNDTISSLCQLAVVPDPIREQLING
;
A
#
# COMPACT_ATOMS: atom_id res chain seq x y z
N MET A 1 -14.93 2.68 -11.61
CA MET A 1 -15.29 3.28 -10.30
C MET A 1 -14.25 2.89 -9.27
N SER A 2 -13.31 3.78 -8.94
CA SER A 2 -12.21 3.52 -7.99
C SER A 2 -12.17 4.55 -6.83
N ILE A 3 -12.81 5.71 -7.04
CA ILE A 3 -13.02 6.80 -6.07
C ILE A 3 -13.54 6.31 -4.71
N THR A 4 -14.41 5.29 -4.68
CA THR A 4 -14.98 4.79 -3.42
C THR A 4 -13.92 4.22 -2.47
N ARG A 5 -12.91 3.49 -2.98
CA ARG A 5 -11.89 2.87 -2.12
C ARG A 5 -10.89 3.89 -1.58
N THR A 6 -10.47 4.83 -2.41
CA THR A 6 -9.51 5.86 -1.97
C THR A 6 -10.13 6.77 -0.91
N ILE A 7 -11.44 7.07 -1.01
CA ILE A 7 -12.19 7.75 0.05
C ILE A 7 -12.31 6.88 1.30
N GLU A 8 -12.59 5.59 1.17
CA GLU A 8 -12.67 4.66 2.32
C GLU A 8 -11.34 4.62 3.08
N ILE A 9 -10.22 4.43 2.38
CA ILE A 9 -8.87 4.46 2.95
C ILE A 9 -8.57 5.81 3.62
N GLN A 10 -8.87 6.92 2.95
CA GLN A 10 -8.66 8.26 3.50
C GLN A 10 -9.42 8.43 4.82
N ARG A 11 -10.69 8.03 4.87
CA ARG A 11 -11.53 8.15 6.08
C ARG A 11 -11.05 7.23 7.20
N SER A 12 -10.68 5.99 6.86
CA SER A 12 -10.19 5.02 7.85
C SER A 12 -8.88 5.45 8.51
N LEU A 13 -8.00 6.11 7.75
CA LEU A 13 -6.66 6.49 8.20
C LEU A 13 -6.48 7.98 8.47
N GLN A 14 -7.53 8.79 8.26
CA GLN A 14 -7.50 10.25 8.37
C GLN A 14 -6.36 10.89 7.55
N LEU A 15 -6.13 10.40 6.34
CA LEU A 15 -5.06 10.90 5.47
C LEU A 15 -5.35 12.34 5.03
N ASP A 16 -4.32 13.18 5.03
CA ASP A 16 -4.41 14.56 4.54
C ASP A 16 -4.67 14.61 3.02
N ASP A 17 -5.11 15.78 2.55
CA ASP A 17 -5.48 15.99 1.15
C ASP A 17 -4.32 15.76 0.16
N LYS A 18 -3.08 16.05 0.56
CA LYS A 18 -1.91 15.84 -0.30
C LYS A 18 -1.65 14.35 -0.48
N THR A 19 -1.71 13.59 0.62
CA THR A 19 -1.60 12.13 0.59
C THR A 19 -2.75 11.51 -0.20
N MET A 20 -3.97 12.05 -0.08
CA MET A 20 -5.13 11.58 -0.84
C MET A 20 -4.94 11.72 -2.37
N VAL A 21 -4.36 12.83 -2.83
CA VAL A 21 -4.07 13.03 -4.27
C VAL A 21 -3.11 11.97 -4.78
N ILE A 22 -2.06 11.65 -4.02
CA ILE A 22 -1.10 10.61 -4.41
C ILE A 22 -1.77 9.24 -4.41
N LEU A 23 -2.58 8.93 -3.39
CA LEU A 23 -3.35 7.68 -3.31
C LEU A 23 -4.29 7.50 -4.51
N ARG A 24 -4.92 8.57 -4.99
CA ARG A 24 -5.78 8.53 -6.20
C ARG A 24 -4.98 8.22 -7.47
N ASN A 25 -3.81 8.82 -7.64
CA ASN A 25 -2.93 8.50 -8.77
C ASN A 25 -2.45 7.05 -8.69
N PHE A 26 -2.03 6.61 -7.50
CA PHE A 26 -1.65 5.23 -7.25
C PHE A 26 -2.78 4.25 -7.56
N ASP A 27 -4.05 4.58 -7.26
CA ASP A 27 -5.21 3.73 -7.58
C ASP A 27 -5.50 3.61 -9.08
N ILE A 28 -5.17 4.65 -9.86
CA ILE A 28 -5.27 4.64 -11.32
C ILE A 28 -4.22 3.70 -11.90
N ASP A 29 -2.97 3.83 -11.44
CA ASP A 29 -1.85 3.02 -11.91
C ASP A 29 -1.96 1.57 -11.40
N TRP A 30 -2.39 1.39 -10.15
CA TRP A 30 -2.35 0.13 -9.40
C TRP A 30 -3.63 -0.11 -8.62
N ASN A 31 -4.67 -0.51 -9.34
CA ASN A 31 -5.94 -0.89 -8.74
C ASN A 31 -5.81 -1.97 -7.65
N CYS A 32 -4.89 -2.92 -7.83
CA CYS A 32 -4.56 -3.96 -6.86
C CYS A 32 -3.89 -3.40 -5.59
N GLY A 33 -3.11 -2.33 -5.74
CA GLY A 33 -2.47 -1.61 -4.64
C GLY A 33 -3.45 -1.10 -3.59
N THR A 34 -4.49 -0.38 -4.01
CA THR A 34 -5.50 0.14 -3.07
C THR A 34 -6.44 -0.95 -2.56
N ARG A 35 -6.71 -2.00 -3.34
CA ARG A 35 -7.42 -3.20 -2.83
C ARG A 35 -6.64 -3.83 -1.68
N PHE A 36 -5.32 -3.93 -1.84
CA PHE A 36 -4.43 -4.49 -0.83
C PHE A 36 -4.45 -3.66 0.45
N ILE A 37 -4.27 -2.34 0.33
CA ILE A 37 -4.30 -1.42 1.49
C ILE A 37 -5.66 -1.52 2.21
N LEU A 38 -6.76 -1.56 1.46
CA LEU A 38 -8.07 -1.68 2.07
C LEU A 38 -8.29 -3.03 2.76
N ALA A 39 -7.80 -4.13 2.16
CA ALA A 39 -7.85 -5.46 2.76
C ALA A 39 -6.99 -5.53 4.03
N LEU A 40 -5.83 -4.89 4.05
CA LEU A 40 -4.96 -4.75 5.22
C LEU A 40 -5.69 -4.04 6.36
N ILE A 41 -6.34 -2.90 6.08
CA ILE A 41 -7.16 -2.17 7.06
C ILE A 41 -8.29 -3.06 7.60
N LYS A 42 -8.99 -3.79 6.72
CA LYS A 42 -10.08 -4.71 7.09
C LYS A 42 -9.62 -5.92 7.88
N SER A 43 -8.34 -6.31 7.78
CA SER A 43 -7.75 -7.38 8.59
C SER A 43 -7.43 -6.95 10.03
N GLY A 44 -7.61 -5.67 10.38
CA GLY A 44 -7.36 -5.11 11.70
C GLY A 44 -6.06 -4.32 11.81
N VAL A 45 -5.24 -4.31 10.76
CA VAL A 45 -4.03 -3.48 10.69
C VAL A 45 -4.43 -2.05 10.28
N THR A 46 -4.72 -1.19 11.25
CA THR A 46 -5.27 0.17 11.03
C THR A 46 -4.71 1.21 12.01
N GLY A 47 -5.17 2.45 11.89
CA GLY A 47 -4.85 3.56 12.78
C GLY A 47 -3.59 4.34 12.39
N GLN A 48 -3.07 5.12 13.34
CA GLN A 48 -1.96 6.05 13.10
C GLN A 48 -0.69 5.38 12.54
N PRO A 49 -0.29 4.15 12.98
CA PRO A 49 0.88 3.48 12.41
C PRO A 49 0.77 3.28 10.89
N VAL A 50 -0.39 2.80 10.44
CA VAL A 50 -0.67 2.56 9.03
C VAL A 50 -0.81 3.86 8.26
N ALA A 51 -1.44 4.88 8.86
CA ALA A 51 -1.56 6.19 8.25
C ALA A 51 -0.18 6.79 7.94
N ASN A 52 0.74 6.77 8.92
CA ASN A 52 2.10 7.29 8.76
C ASN A 52 2.89 6.47 7.73
N ALA A 53 2.90 5.15 7.87
CA ALA A 53 3.62 4.26 6.96
C ALA A 53 3.14 4.39 5.51
N LEU A 54 1.82 4.47 5.30
CA LEU A 54 1.25 4.65 3.98
C LEU A 54 1.55 6.03 3.39
N SER A 55 1.51 7.09 4.20
CA SER A 55 1.80 8.45 3.74
C SER A 55 3.25 8.58 3.25
N GLU A 56 4.19 8.00 3.99
CA GLU A 56 5.61 7.95 3.60
C GLU A 56 5.81 7.10 2.32
N ALA A 57 5.24 5.88 2.27
CA ALA A 57 5.36 5.01 1.11
C ALA A 57 4.75 5.63 -0.16
N LEU A 58 3.63 6.35 -0.05
CA LEU A 58 3.04 7.09 -1.16
C LEU A 58 3.90 8.27 -1.59
N PHE A 59 4.52 8.99 -0.64
CA PHE A 59 5.44 10.06 -0.98
C PHE A 59 6.65 9.55 -1.77
N GLU A 60 7.24 8.42 -1.36
CA GLU A 60 8.31 7.75 -2.11
C GLU A 60 7.83 7.27 -3.48
N TYR A 61 6.62 6.70 -3.56
CA TYR A 61 5.99 6.34 -4.84
C TYR A 61 5.94 7.53 -5.81
N LYS A 62 5.49 8.70 -5.33
CA LYS A 62 5.44 9.92 -6.14
C LYS A 62 6.83 10.30 -6.68
N ILE A 63 7.88 10.18 -5.87
CA ILE A 63 9.26 10.46 -6.31
C ILE A 63 9.68 9.45 -7.39
N MET A 64 9.42 8.16 -7.18
CA MET A 64 9.75 7.13 -8.16
C MET A 64 9.02 7.33 -9.51
N CYS A 65 7.78 7.82 -9.49
CA CYS A 65 7.08 8.23 -10.72
C CYS A 65 7.85 9.32 -11.47
N GLN A 66 8.39 10.32 -10.76
CA GLN A 66 9.16 11.42 -11.36
C GLN A 66 10.51 10.96 -11.91
N LEU A 67 11.11 9.94 -11.29
CA LEU A 67 12.37 9.33 -11.72
C LEU A 67 12.20 8.32 -12.86
N GLY A 68 10.97 8.01 -13.27
CA GLY A 68 10.70 7.04 -14.34
C GLY A 68 11.02 5.59 -13.95
N VAL A 69 10.94 5.26 -12.65
CA VAL A 69 11.15 3.89 -12.16
C VAL A 69 10.07 2.97 -12.74
N SER A 70 10.47 1.72 -13.02
CA SER A 70 9.57 0.75 -13.63
C SER A 70 8.33 0.49 -12.78
N ASP A 71 7.21 0.27 -13.47
CA ASP A 71 5.88 0.03 -12.90
C ASP A 71 5.89 -1.00 -11.75
N TYR A 72 6.37 -2.22 -12.02
CA TYR A 72 6.39 -3.30 -11.04
C TYR A 72 7.28 -2.98 -9.84
N GLU A 73 8.41 -2.33 -10.06
CA GLU A 73 9.33 -1.93 -8.99
C GLU A 73 8.71 -0.88 -8.08
N ARG A 74 7.97 0.09 -8.64
CA ARG A 74 7.22 1.08 -7.87
C ARG A 74 6.17 0.45 -6.96
N LEU A 75 5.43 -0.54 -7.48
CA LEU A 75 4.42 -1.26 -6.70
C LEU A 75 5.06 -2.08 -5.57
N TYR A 76 6.10 -2.86 -5.89
CA TYR A 76 6.84 -3.64 -4.89
C TYR A 76 7.39 -2.73 -3.79
N HIS A 77 8.06 -1.64 -4.18
CA HIS A 77 8.71 -0.75 -3.24
C HIS A 77 7.70 -0.08 -2.30
N LEU A 78 6.52 0.32 -2.80
CA LEU A 78 5.47 0.87 -1.94
C LEU A 78 5.04 -0.14 -0.86
N PHE A 79 4.81 -1.41 -1.22
CA PHE A 79 4.43 -2.44 -0.26
C PHE A 79 5.56 -2.76 0.72
N TYR A 80 6.79 -2.88 0.21
CA TYR A 80 7.98 -3.11 1.02
C TYR A 80 8.14 -2.02 2.08
N GLN A 81 8.05 -0.74 1.67
CA GLN A 81 8.17 0.40 2.59
C GLN A 81 7.04 0.42 3.62
N LEU A 82 5.80 0.17 3.18
CA LEU A 82 4.66 0.06 4.09
C LEU A 82 4.94 -0.97 5.20
N PHE A 83 5.41 -2.17 4.84
CA PHE A 83 5.69 -3.22 5.83
C PHE A 83 6.93 -2.97 6.67
N ALA A 84 8.00 -2.44 6.08
CA ALA A 84 9.21 -2.07 6.80
C ALA A 84 8.90 -1.03 7.90
N LYS A 85 8.08 -0.02 7.57
CA LYS A 85 7.65 1.01 8.52
C LYS A 85 6.72 0.47 9.59
N LEU A 86 5.74 -0.35 9.22
CA LEU A 86 4.87 -1.02 10.21
C LEU A 86 5.68 -1.86 11.19
N LYS A 87 6.65 -2.64 10.70
CA LYS A 87 7.55 -3.44 11.53
C LYS A 87 8.37 -2.57 12.48
N SER A 88 8.90 -1.44 12.01
CA SER A 88 9.64 -0.49 12.86
C SER A 88 8.78 0.15 13.97
N GLN A 89 7.46 0.17 13.78
CA GLN A 89 6.47 0.69 14.72
C GLN A 89 5.86 -0.43 15.59
N GLY A 90 6.41 -1.65 15.54
CA GLY A 90 5.95 -2.81 16.33
C GLY A 90 4.73 -3.54 15.76
N VAL A 91 4.28 -3.19 14.56
CA VAL A 91 3.18 -3.87 13.86
C VAL A 91 3.77 -4.89 12.89
N SER A 92 3.66 -6.18 13.22
CA SER A 92 4.10 -7.26 12.35
C SER A 92 2.92 -7.86 11.59
N VAL A 93 3.07 -8.00 10.28
CA VAL A 93 2.13 -8.69 9.40
C VAL A 93 2.81 -9.98 8.95
N THR A 94 2.20 -11.14 9.23
CA THR A 94 2.82 -12.43 8.92
C THR A 94 2.82 -12.69 7.42
N ASN A 95 3.76 -13.51 6.93
CA ASN A 95 3.83 -13.89 5.52
C ASN A 95 2.55 -14.57 5.02
N ASP A 96 1.89 -15.38 5.85
CA ASP A 96 0.58 -15.98 5.52
C ASP A 96 -0.50 -14.93 5.31
N THR A 97 -0.49 -13.88 6.14
CA THR A 97 -1.40 -12.75 6.01
C THR A 97 -1.09 -11.96 4.74
N ILE A 98 0.18 -11.65 4.47
CA ILE A 98 0.61 -10.96 3.24
C ILE A 98 0.16 -11.74 2.01
N SER A 99 0.40 -13.06 1.97
CA SER A 99 0.00 -13.94 0.87
C SER A 99 -1.52 -13.90 0.64
N SER A 100 -2.30 -14.03 1.70
CA SER A 100 -3.76 -13.97 1.66
C SER A 100 -4.27 -12.62 1.15
N LEU A 101 -3.68 -11.53 1.62
CA LEU A 101 -4.02 -10.17 1.19
C LEU A 101 -3.65 -9.93 -0.29
N CYS A 102 -2.49 -10.41 -0.73
CA CYS A 102 -2.07 -10.34 -2.13
C CYS A 102 -3.06 -11.08 -3.04
N GLN A 103 -3.52 -12.27 -2.63
CA GLN A 103 -4.52 -13.04 -3.39
C GLN A 103 -5.86 -12.31 -3.46
N LEU A 104 -6.36 -11.78 -2.33
CA LEU A 104 -7.61 -11.01 -2.28
C LEU A 104 -7.56 -9.74 -3.15
N ALA A 105 -6.42 -9.08 -3.16
CA ALA A 105 -6.21 -7.84 -3.90
C ALA A 105 -5.82 -8.05 -5.37
N VAL A 106 -5.56 -9.30 -5.79
CA VAL A 106 -5.07 -9.66 -7.13
C VAL A 106 -3.74 -8.96 -7.43
N VAL A 107 -2.83 -8.98 -6.46
CA VAL A 107 -1.45 -8.50 -6.62
C VAL A 107 -0.69 -9.49 -7.52
N PRO A 108 0.11 -9.01 -8.51
CA PRO A 108 0.87 -9.90 -9.39
C PRO A 108 1.77 -10.88 -8.62
N ASP A 109 1.83 -12.14 -9.09
CA ASP A 109 2.60 -13.20 -8.43
C ASP A 109 4.08 -12.84 -8.19
N PRO A 110 4.81 -12.21 -9.14
CA PRO A 110 6.20 -11.82 -8.89
C PRO A 110 6.35 -10.87 -7.69
N ILE A 111 5.40 -9.94 -7.53
CA ILE A 111 5.39 -8.98 -6.42
C ILE A 111 5.07 -9.69 -5.11
N ARG A 112 4.09 -10.62 -5.12
CA ARG A 112 3.75 -11.42 -3.94
C ARG A 112 4.95 -12.25 -3.48
N GLU A 113 5.62 -12.95 -4.40
CA GLU A 113 6.79 -13.78 -4.08
C GLU A 113 7.93 -12.94 -3.52
N GLN A 114 8.19 -11.77 -4.11
CA GLN A 114 9.22 -10.86 -3.64
C GLN A 114 8.90 -10.29 -2.24
N LEU A 115 7.63 -10.03 -1.92
CA LEU A 115 7.23 -9.58 -0.58
C LEU A 115 7.35 -10.65 0.50
N ILE A 116 7.23 -11.93 0.14
CA ILE A 116 7.27 -13.06 1.08
C ILE A 116 8.72 -13.52 1.32
N ASN A 117 9.55 -13.50 0.27
CA ASN A 117 10.88 -14.12 0.28
C ASN A 117 12.04 -13.12 0.20
N GLY A 118 11.78 -11.84 -0.13
CA GLY A 118 12.78 -10.77 -0.21
C GLY A 118 12.98 -10.08 1.13
#